data_AF-A0AA51U3Y5-F1
#
_entry.id   AF-A0AA51U3Y5-F1
#
_cell.length_a   1.000
_cell.length_b   1.000
_cell.length_c   1.000
_cell.angle_alpha   90.00
_cell.angle_beta   90.00
_cell.angle_gamma   90.00
#
_symmetry.space_group_name_H-M   'P 1'
#
loop_
_entity.id
_entity.type
_entity.pdbx_description
1 polymer ?
#
loop_
_entity_poly.entity_id
_entity_poly.type
_entity_poly.pdbx_seq_one_letter_code
_entity_poly.pdbx_strand_id
1 'polypeptide(L)' 'MKLAQWIKENSTVTDFAERLGKSRAQVHRYMNGENLSRRVIEQICAETGGEVRPSDFFEELTPERFDEMPASQPEAAA' A
#
# COMPACT_ATOMS: atom_id res chain seq x y z
N MET A 1 0.54 -11.81 -4.02
CA MET A 1 1.49 -11.05 -4.84
C MET A 1 1.26 -9.56 -4.57
N LYS A 2 2.29 -8.81 -4.12
CA LYS A 2 2.09 -7.38 -3.80
C LYS A 2 1.92 -6.55 -5.07
N LEU A 3 1.08 -5.51 -5.00
CA LEU A 3 0.88 -4.56 -6.11
C LEU A 3 2.21 -3.99 -6.63
N ALA A 4 3.13 -3.67 -5.72
CA ALA A 4 4.43 -3.11 -6.09
C ALA A 4 5.28 -4.06 -6.96
N GLN A 5 5.15 -5.36 -6.71
CA GLN A 5 5.85 -6.39 -7.49
C GLN A 5 5.17 -6.58 -8.85
N TRP A 6 3.84 -6.68 -8.88
CA TRP A 6 3.10 -6.80 -10.14
C TRP A 6 3.36 -5.63 -11.08
N ILE A 7 3.38 -4.39 -10.55
CA ILE A 7 3.70 -3.21 -11.35
C ILE A 7 5.13 -3.28 -11.89
N LYS A 8 6.11 -3.84 -11.16
CA LYS A 8 7.49 -3.98 -11.66
C LYS A 8 7.63 -5.04 -12.75
N GLU A 9 6.86 -6.13 -12.67
CA GLU A 9 6.99 -7.29 -13.55
C GLU A 9 6.14 -7.16 -14.82
N ASN A 10 4.95 -6.55 -14.73
CA ASN A 10 3.97 -6.52 -15.82
C ASN A 10 3.70 -5.12 -16.40
N SER A 11 4.11 -4.04 -15.74
CA SER A 11 3.78 -2.68 -16.17
C SER A 11 4.81 -1.65 -15.68
N THR A 12 4.42 -0.38 -15.56
CA THR A 12 5.17 0.66 -14.86
C THR A 12 4.20 1.50 -14.02
N VAL A 13 4.71 2.16 -12.97
CA VAL A 13 3.88 3.01 -12.10
C VAL A 13 3.16 4.10 -12.89
N THR A 14 3.78 4.64 -13.94
CA THR A 14 3.17 5.67 -14.79
C THR A 14 2.02 5.10 -15.61
N ASP A 15 2.24 3.99 -16.31
CA ASP A 15 1.21 3.35 -17.15
C ASP A 15 0.02 2.88 -16.29
N PHE A 16 0.32 2.27 -15.14
CA PHE A 16 -0.71 1.84 -14.20
C PHE A 16 -1.50 3.02 -13.60
N ALA A 17 -0.83 4.14 -13.30
CA ALA A 17 -1.49 5.36 -12.85
C ALA A 17 -2.43 5.93 -13.92
N GLU A 18 -2.01 5.94 -15.18
CA GLU A 18 -2.83 6.39 -16.31
C GLU A 18 -4.06 5.50 -16.50
N ARG A 19 -3.90 4.17 -16.44
CA ARG A 19 -5.03 3.21 -16.53
C ARG A 19 -6.03 3.38 -15.39
N LEU A 20 -5.55 3.57 -14.17
CA LEU A 20 -6.41 3.83 -13.01
C LEU A 20 -7.04 5.23 -13.03
N GLY A 21 -6.56 6.14 -13.87
CA GLY A 21 -6.93 7.56 -13.83
C GLY A 21 -6.51 8.24 -12.51
N LYS A 22 -5.36 7.84 -11.95
CA LYS A 22 -4.81 8.33 -10.68
C LYS A 22 -3.44 8.97 -10.90
N SER A 23 -3.00 9.77 -9.94
CA SER A 23 -1.64 10.31 -9.98
C SER A 23 -0.60 9.25 -9.59
N ARG A 24 0.62 9.36 -10.11
CA ARG A 24 1.75 8.49 -9.72
C ARG A 24 1.97 8.46 -8.20
N ALA A 25 1.83 9.62 -7.54
CA ALA A 25 1.92 9.72 -6.09
C ALA A 25 0.82 8.93 -5.35
N GLN A 26 -0.39 8.83 -5.91
CA GLN A 26 -1.45 7.99 -5.36
C GLN A 26 -1.13 6.50 -5.54
N VAL A 27 -0.59 6.10 -6.69
CA VAL A 27 -0.17 4.71 -6.90
C VAL A 27 0.95 4.31 -5.93
N HIS A 28 1.93 5.20 -5.69
CA HIS A 28 2.94 4.99 -4.65
C HIS A 28 2.32 4.79 -3.25
N ARG A 29 1.29 5.57 -2.90
CA ARG A 29 0.54 5.37 -1.63
C ARG A 29 -0.15 4.01 -1.61
N TYR A 30 -0.80 3.61 -2.70
CA TYR A 30 -1.44 2.29 -2.81
C TYR A 30 -0.44 1.13 -2.68
N MET A 31 0.77 1.29 -3.21
CA MET A 31 1.86 0.33 -3.05
C MET A 31 2.30 0.16 -1.59
N ASN A 32 2.18 1.23 -0.78
CA ASN A 32 2.48 1.23 0.65
C ASN A 32 1.28 0.86 1.55
N GLY A 33 0.13 0.49 0.97
CA GLY A 33 -1.08 0.19 1.75
C GLY A 33 -1.87 1.43 2.19
N GLU A 34 -1.49 2.63 1.77
CA GLU A 34 -2.09 3.89 2.19
C GLU A 34 -3.23 4.34 1.26
N ASN A 35 -4.26 4.99 1.82
CA ASN A 35 -5.39 5.56 1.05
C ASN A 35 -6.19 4.54 0.21
N LEU A 36 -6.16 3.28 0.60
CA LEU A 36 -6.90 2.21 -0.07
C LEU A 36 -8.37 2.21 0.36
N SER A 37 -9.24 2.61 -0.55
CA SER A 37 -10.68 2.44 -0.41
C SER A 37 -11.12 1.15 -1.08
N ARG A 38 -12.23 0.54 -0.61
CA ARG A 38 -12.82 -0.67 -1.22
C ARG A 38 -12.93 -0.56 -2.75
N ARG A 39 -13.42 0.59 -3.24
CA ARG A 39 -13.55 0.87 -4.68
C ARG A 39 -12.22 0.88 -5.43
N VAL A 40 -11.15 1.37 -4.80
CA VAL A 40 -9.79 1.39 -5.39
C VAL A 40 -9.24 -0.02 -5.47
N ILE A 41 -9.42 -0.81 -4.41
CA ILE A 41 -8.99 -2.21 -4.38
C ILE A 41 -9.73 -3.02 -5.45
N GLU A 42 -11.05 -2.83 -5.60
CA GLU A 42 -11.84 -3.47 -6.65
C GLU A 42 -11.34 -3.07 -8.06
N GLN A 43 -11.02 -1.79 -8.28
CA GLN A 43 -10.43 -1.34 -9.55
C GLN A 43 -9.07 -1.98 -9.82
N ILE A 44 -8.18 -2.03 -8.82
CA ILE A 44 -6.86 -2.62 -8.96
C ILE A 44 -6.98 -4.13 -9.24
N CYS A 45 -7.84 -4.83 -8.51
CA CYS A 45 -8.10 -6.25 -8.74
C CYS A 45 -8.66 -6.50 -10.15
N ALA A 46 -9.52 -5.61 -10.66
CA ALA A 46 -10.05 -5.71 -12.02
C ALA A 46 -8.97 -5.47 -13.09
N GLU A 47 -8.16 -4.43 -12.95
CA GLU A 47 -7.07 -4.10 -13.88
C GLU A 47 -5.96 -5.15 -13.90
N THR A 48 -5.65 -5.73 -12.74
CA THR A 48 -4.64 -6.79 -12.61
C THR A 48 -5.17 -8.18 -12.94
N GLY A 49 -6.41 -8.30 -13.43
CA GLY A 49 -7.02 -9.59 -13.76
C GLY A 49 -7.15 -10.56 -12.57
N GLY A 50 -7.10 -10.04 -11.33
CA GLY A 50 -7.12 -10.83 -10.10
C GLY A 50 -5.76 -11.35 -9.64
N GLU A 51 -4.66 -10.96 -10.29
CA GLU A 51 -3.30 -11.29 -9.82
C GLU A 51 -2.96 -10.59 -8.50
N VAL A 52 -3.42 -9.35 -8.32
CA VAL A 52 -3.30 -8.63 -7.05
C VAL A 52 -4.62 -8.73 -6.30
N ARG A 53 -4.60 -9.43 -5.16
CA ARG A 53 -5.80 -9.63 -4.34
C ARG A 53 -5.95 -8.55 -3.28
N PRO A 54 -7.19 -8.28 -2.81
CA PRO A 54 -7.44 -7.39 -1.67
C PRO A 54 -6.60 -7.74 -0.45
N SER A 55 -6.44 -9.03 -0.17
CA SER A 55 -5.68 -9.55 0.97
C SER A 55 -4.21 -9.11 0.96
N ASP A 56 -3.60 -9.00 -0.23
CA ASP A 56 -2.19 -8.60 -0.39
C ASP A 56 -1.92 -7.15 0.07
N PHE A 57 -2.95 -6.33 0.22
CA PHE A 57 -2.84 -4.96 0.72
C PHE A 57 -2.93 -4.83 2.23
N PHE A 58 -3.54 -5.81 2.91
CA PHE A 58 -3.85 -5.75 4.35
C PHE A 58 -2.92 -6.62 5.21
N GLU A 59 -2.03 -7.41 4.60
CA GLU A 59 -1.12 -8.32 5.31
C GLU A 59 -0.02 -7.62 6.15
N GLU A 60 0.10 -6.29 6.10
CA GLU A 60 1.06 -5.53 6.91
C GLU A 60 0.46 -4.93 8.20
N LEU A 61 -0.59 -5.54 8.75
CA LEU A 61 -0.85 -5.46 10.19
C LEU A 61 0.03 -6.48 10.92
N THR A 62 1.35 -6.42 10.71
CA THR A 62 2.26 -7.02 11.69
C THR A 62 2.20 -6.15 12.95
N PRO A 63 2.01 -6.74 14.15
CA PRO A 63 1.98 -5.99 15.40
C PRO A 63 3.31 -5.27 15.72
N GLU A 64 4.35 -5.42 14.90
CA GLU A 64 5.69 -4.88 15.16
C GLU A 64 5.79 -3.34 15.00
N ARG A 65 4.79 -2.68 14.40
CA ARG A 65 4.74 -1.21 14.34
C ARG A 65 4.08 -0.55 15.56
N PHE A 66 3.58 -1.34 16.52
CA PHE A 66 3.13 -0.83 17.82
C PHE A 66 4.26 -0.69 18.84
N ASP A 67 5.45 -1.27 18.57
CA ASP A 67 6.60 -1.21 19.49
C ASP A 67 7.45 0.07 19.32
N GLU A 68 7.27 0.81 18.21
CA GLU A 68 7.77 2.19 18.06
C GLU A 68 6.80 3.21 18.68
N MET A 69 6.26 2.93 19.86
CA MET A 69 6.06 4.02 20.80
C MET A 69 7.45 4.35 21.35
N PRO A 70 8.04 5.52 21.06
CA PRO A 70 9.22 5.92 21.80
C PRO A 70 8.81 5.89 23.27
N ALA A 71 9.44 5.01 24.05
CA ALA A 71 9.29 4.98 25.49
C ALA A 71 9.35 6.44 25.94
N SER A 72 8.22 6.96 26.45
CA SER A 72 8.16 8.28 27.03
C SER A 72 9.35 8.37 27.96
N GLN A 73 10.33 9.20 27.59
CA GLN A 73 11.45 9.49 28.48
C GLN A 73 10.81 9.96 29.79
N PRO A 74 11.07 9.31 30.93
CA PRO A 74 10.82 9.98 32.19
C PRO A 74 11.87 11.09 32.29
N GLU A 75 11.48 12.29 31.87
CA GLU A 75 12.07 13.51 32.40
C GLU A 75 11.65 13.59 33.88
N ALA A 76 12.52 13.14 34.77
CA ALA A 76 12.49 13.42 36.21
C ALA A 76 13.91 13.17 36.74
N ALA A 77 14.74 14.21 36.84
CA ALA A 77 14.85 15.08 38.01
C ALA A 77 15.37 14.35 39.26
N ALA A 78 16.70 14.41 39.47
CA ALA A 78 17.38 14.72 40.74
C ALA A 78 18.90 14.62 40.55
#